data_AF-A0A521KD61-F1
#
_entry.id   AF-A0A521KD61-F1
#
_cell.length_a   1.000
_cell.length_b   1.000
_cell.length_c   1.000
_cell.angle_alpha   90.00
_cell.angle_beta   90.00
_cell.angle_gamma   90.00
#
_symmetry.space_group_name_H-M   'P 1'
#
loop_
_entity.id
_entity.type
_entity.pdbx_description
1 polymer ?
#
loop_
_entity_poly.entity_id
_entity_poly.type
_entity_poly.pdbx_seq_one_letter_code
_entity_poly.pdbx_strand_id
1 'polypeptide(L)' 'MHGLMMDFPLTLDVILRRASTVHGEKEIVSRREDGSLHRTTYAELEPRVRRLAAALAALGVRRGERVATFAWNSWRHLEL' A
#
# COMPACT_ATOMS: atom_id res chain seq x y z
N MET A 1 7.80 36.68 2.50
CA MET A 1 9.03 35.95 2.09
C MET A 1 8.82 34.48 2.42
N HIS A 2 9.03 33.55 1.48
CA HIS A 2 8.89 32.10 1.74
C HIS A 2 10.21 31.52 2.27
N GLY A 3 10.14 30.42 3.02
CA GLY A 3 11.33 29.72 3.55
C GLY A 3 12.11 28.96 2.46
N LEU A 4 13.40 28.73 2.69
CA LEU A 4 14.31 27.99 1.79
C LEU A 4 14.33 26.47 2.07
N MET A 5 13.34 25.96 2.80
CA MET A 5 13.24 24.54 3.13
C MET A 5 12.63 23.74 1.97
N MET A 6 12.90 22.44 1.93
CA MET A 6 12.28 21.56 0.93
C MET A 6 10.76 21.55 1.08
N ASP A 7 10.07 21.74 -0.05
CA ASP A 7 8.63 21.53 -0.14
C ASP A 7 8.36 20.07 -0.49
N PHE A 8 7.91 19.29 0.50
CA PHE A 8 7.72 17.85 0.37
C PHE A 8 6.33 17.44 0.92
N PRO A 9 5.45 16.84 0.09
CA PRO A 9 4.09 16.51 0.50
C PRO A 9 4.04 15.32 1.45
N LEU A 10 3.17 15.40 2.46
CA LEU A 10 2.96 14.35 3.46
C LEU A 10 1.87 13.37 2.99
N THR A 11 2.24 12.43 2.12
CA THR A 11 1.31 11.45 1.52
C THR A 11 1.59 10.02 1.95
N LEU A 12 0.57 9.15 1.85
CA LEU A 12 0.66 7.75 2.27
C LEU A 12 1.62 6.92 1.39
N ASP A 13 1.73 7.24 0.11
CA ASP A 13 2.66 6.54 -0.80
C ASP A 13 4.12 6.72 -0.38
N VAL A 14 4.47 7.84 0.27
CA VAL A 14 5.80 8.06 0.83
C VAL A 14 6.09 7.11 1.99
N ILE A 15 5.08 6.82 2.83
CA ILE A 15 5.22 5.87 3.93
C ILE A 15 5.49 4.47 3.37
N LEU A 16 4.70 4.02 2.38
CA LEU A 16 4.89 2.73 1.73
C LEU A 16 6.26 2.63 1.05
N ARG A 17 6.66 3.68 0.32
CA ARG A 17 7.99 3.74 -0.33
C ARG A 17 9.12 3.64 0.70
N ARG A 18 8.98 4.29 1.86
CA ARG A 18 9.98 4.18 2.93
C ARG A 18 10.00 2.76 3.52
N ALA A 19 8.84 2.14 3.73
CA ALA A 19 8.75 0.78 4.23
C ALA A 19 9.41 -0.22 3.26
N SER A 20 9.17 -0.11 1.95
CA SER A 20 9.77 -0.99 0.95
C SER A 20 11.27 -0.78 0.75
N THR A 21 11.76 0.46 0.87
CA THR A 21 13.19 0.78 0.65
C THR A 21 14.06 0.56 1.89
N VAL A 22 13.57 0.91 3.09
CA VAL A 22 14.34 0.82 4.35
C VAL A 22 14.10 -0.52 5.06
N HIS A 23 12.92 -1.10 4.90
CA HIS A 23 12.47 -2.30 5.60
C HIS A 23 11.94 -3.36 4.64
N GLY A 24 12.48 -3.39 3.41
CA GLY A 24 11.98 -4.22 2.32
C GLY A 24 11.81 -5.69 2.69
N GLU A 25 12.76 -6.27 3.42
CA GLU A 25 12.76 -7.68 3.82
C GLU A 25 11.90 -7.99 5.07
N LYS A 26 11.32 -6.99 5.73
CA LYS A 26 10.46 -7.23 6.90
C LYS A 26 9.20 -7.95 6.44
N GLU A 27 8.94 -9.09 7.08
CA GLU A 27 7.80 -9.93 6.76
C GLU A 27 6.47 -9.33 7.21
N ILE A 28 5.46 -9.51 6.36
CA ILE A 28 4.05 -9.31 6.62
C ILE A 28 3.42 -10.70 6.59
N VAL A 29 2.93 -11.15 7.75
CA VAL A 29 2.32 -12.48 7.91
C VAL A 29 0.82 -12.30 8.12
N SER A 30 0.02 -13.00 7.33
CA SER A 30 -1.44 -12.95 7.39
C SER A 30 -2.04 -14.35 7.44
N ARG A 31 -3.03 -14.55 8.30
CA ARG A 31 -3.80 -15.80 8.34
C ARG A 31 -4.91 -15.76 7.30
N ARG A 32 -5.04 -16.84 6.52
CA ARG A 32 -6.09 -17.05 5.52
C ARG A 32 -7.33 -17.68 6.15
N GLU A 33 -8.42 -17.68 5.40
CA GLU A 33 -9.73 -18.23 5.81
C GLU A 33 -9.65 -19.74 6.08
N ASP A 34 -8.79 -20.46 5.34
CA ASP A 34 -8.49 -21.88 5.53
C ASP A 34 -7.53 -22.15 6.71
N GLY A 35 -7.13 -21.12 7.44
CA GLY A 35 -6.20 -21.20 8.58
C GLY A 35 -4.72 -21.19 8.19
N SER A 36 -4.38 -21.29 6.90
CA SER A 36 -3.00 -21.25 6.42
C SER A 36 -2.37 -19.85 6.58
N LEU A 37 -1.04 -19.79 6.57
CA LEU A 37 -0.30 -18.54 6.69
C LEU A 37 0.21 -18.09 5.32
N HIS A 38 -0.18 -16.88 4.93
CA HIS A 38 0.47 -16.16 3.84
C HIS A 38 1.60 -15.30 4.40
N ARG A 39 2.74 -15.33 3.73
CA ARG A 39 3.91 -14.49 4.02
C ARG A 39 4.27 -13.70 2.78
N THR A 40 4.58 -12.44 2.97
CA THR A 40 5.14 -11.54 1.96
C THR A 40 6.03 -10.52 2.67
N THR A 41 6.68 -9.64 1.94
CA THR A 41 7.54 -8.58 2.49
C THR A 41 7.12 -7.20 2.00
N TYR A 42 7.61 -6.12 2.62
CA TYR A 42 7.31 -4.77 2.11
C TYR A 42 7.86 -4.53 0.69
N ALA A 43 8.97 -5.18 0.32
CA ALA A 43 9.53 -5.12 -1.03
C ALA A 43 8.61 -5.76 -2.08
N GLU A 44 7.86 -6.81 -1.69
CA GLU A 44 6.88 -7.47 -2.55
C GLU A 44 5.50 -6.80 -2.53
N LEU A 45 5.12 -6.19 -1.40
CA LEU A 45 3.86 -5.48 -1.22
C LEU A 45 3.77 -4.24 -2.12
N GLU A 46 4.82 -3.42 -2.15
CA GLU A 46 4.81 -2.14 -2.88
C GLU A 46 4.45 -2.24 -4.36
N PRO A 47 5.04 -3.16 -5.17
CA PRO A 47 4.66 -3.30 -6.56
C PRO A 47 3.23 -3.82 -6.72
N ARG A 48 2.71 -4.58 -5.76
CA ARG A 48 1.31 -5.07 -5.76
C ARG A 48 0.32 -3.93 -5.50
N VAL A 49 0.62 -3.05 -4.54
CA VAL A 49 -0.16 -1.81 -4.29
C VAL A 49 -0.19 -0.94 -5.54
N ARG A 50 0.96 -0.72 -6.20
CA ARG A 50 1.02 0.06 -7.45
C ARG A 50 0.17 -0.55 -8.56
N ARG A 51 0.20 -1.88 -8.71
CA ARG A 51 -0.64 -2.58 -9.69
C ARG A 51 -2.12 -2.45 -9.37
N LEU A 52 -2.52 -2.52 -8.09
CA LEU A 52 -3.90 -2.29 -7.67
C LEU A 52 -4.35 -0.85 -7.97
N ALA A 53 -3.52 0.14 -7.63
CA ALA A 53 -3.80 1.54 -7.92
C ALA A 53 -3.98 1.80 -9.43
N ALA A 54 -3.11 1.21 -10.27
CA ALA A 54 -3.24 1.29 -11.72
C ALA A 54 -4.51 0.61 -12.24
N ALA A 55 -4.88 -0.54 -11.67
CA ALA A 55 -6.12 -1.24 -12.03
C ALA A 55 -7.37 -0.43 -11.64
N LEU A 56 -7.40 0.18 -10.45
CA LEU A 56 -8.50 1.05 -10.01
C LEU A 56 -8.64 2.28 -10.92
N ALA A 57 -7.53 2.90 -11.30
CA ALA A 57 -7.53 4.00 -12.27
C ALA A 57 -8.07 3.55 -13.64
N ALA A 58 -7.67 2.36 -14.12
CA ALA A 58 -8.18 1.79 -15.37
C ALA A 58 -9.67 1.45 -15.32
N LEU A 59 -10.21 1.11 -14.15
CA LEU A 59 -11.64 0.92 -13.90
C LEU A 59 -12.42 2.24 -13.78
N GLY A 60 -11.74 3.39 -13.88
CA GLY A 60 -12.37 4.71 -13.90
C GLY A 60 -12.51 5.37 -12.53
N VAL A 61 -11.87 4.85 -11.48
CA VAL A 61 -11.86 5.50 -10.16
C VAL A 61 -11.11 6.82 -10.24
N ARG A 62 -11.79 7.92 -9.89
CA ARG A 62 -11.24 9.28 -9.93
C ARG A 62 -10.82 9.76 -8.55
N ARG A 63 -10.00 10.82 -8.53
CA ARG A 63 -9.60 11.51 -7.30
C ARG A 63 -10.84 11.94 -6.50
N GLY A 64 -10.90 11.53 -5.23
CA GLY A 64 -12.01 11.84 -4.32
C GLY A 64 -13.17 10.83 -4.36
N GLU A 65 -13.12 9.84 -5.25
CA GLU A 65 -14.08 8.73 -5.24
C GLU A 65 -13.73 7.70 -4.16
N ARG A 66 -14.73 6.94 -3.71
CA ARG A 66 -14.59 5.99 -2.61
C ARG A 66 -14.40 4.59 -3.16
N VAL A 67 -13.45 3.86 -2.59
CA VAL A 67 -13.26 2.42 -2.79
C VAL A 67 -13.61 1.75 -1.47
N ALA A 68 -14.67 0.95 -1.44
CA ALA A 68 -15.14 0.29 -0.24
C ALA A 68 -14.50 -1.09 -0.07
N THR A 69 -14.19 -1.46 1.16
CA THR A 69 -13.74 -2.82 1.52
C THR A 69 -14.65 -3.42 2.59
N PHE A 70 -14.87 -4.72 2.50
CA PHE A 70 -15.39 -5.54 3.59
C PHE A 70 -14.46 -6.73 3.73
N ALA A 71 -13.42 -6.55 4.52
CA ALA A 71 -12.26 -7.44 4.55
C ALA A 71 -11.67 -7.57 5.97
N TRP A 72 -11.08 -8.73 6.23
CA TRP A 72 -10.30 -8.99 7.44
C TRP A 72 -8.94 -8.28 7.40
N ASN A 73 -8.24 -8.29 8.54
CA ASN A 73 -6.83 -7.90 8.62
C ASN A 73 -5.97 -8.93 7.87
N SER A 74 -5.71 -8.65 6.59
CA SER A 74 -4.96 -9.52 5.67
C SER A 74 -4.05 -8.68 4.78
N TRP A 75 -3.05 -9.33 4.16
CA TRP A 75 -2.15 -8.67 3.21
C TRP A 75 -2.90 -7.98 2.06
N ARG A 76 -4.05 -8.52 1.62
CA ARG A 76 -4.88 -7.91 0.56
C ARG A 76 -5.56 -6.63 1.04
N HIS A 77 -5.97 -6.57 2.30
CA HIS A 77 -6.55 -5.34 2.85
C HIS A 77 -5.46 -4.28 3.08
N LEU A 78 -4.24 -4.71 3.40
CA LEU A 78 -3.08 -3.83 3.49
C LEU A 78 -2.63 -3.29 2.12
N GLU A 79 -2.97 -3.97 1.01
CA GLU A 79 -2.65 -3.53 -0.35
C GLU A 79 -3.50 -2.34 -0.84
N LEU A 80 -4.64 -2.07 -0.20
CA LEU A 80 -5.67 -1.14 -0.66
C LEU A 80 -5.61 0.19 0.08
#